data_AF-A0AAW6J4C2-F1
#
_entry.id   AF-A0AAW6J4C2-F1
#
_cell.length_a   1.000
_cell.length_b   1.000
_cell.length_c   1.000
_cell.angle_alpha   90.00
_cell.angle_beta   90.00
_cell.angle_gamma   90.00
#
_symmetry.space_group_name_H-M   'P 1'
#
loop_
_entity.id
_entity.type
_entity.pdbx_description
1 polymer ?
#
loop_
_entity_poly.entity_id
_entity_poly.type
_entity_poly.pdbx_seq_one_letter_code
_entity_poly.pdbx_strand_id
1 'polypeptide(L)'
;MKKLTVAVFASLATLIGAQSFAASPEQECQKLKDDHDVIYASKGFCFKDPEAKAKFGNDNCYTTKPKFSEKEQQRLDAIKERQKELNCK
;
A
#
# COMPACT_ATOMS: atom_id res chain seq x y z
N MET A 1 -40.44 -48.49 6.06
CA MET A 1 -39.85 -47.41 6.89
C MET A 1 -38.67 -46.80 6.16
N LYS A 2 -38.42 -45.48 6.36
CA LYS A 2 -37.48 -44.55 5.68
C LYS A 2 -38.10 -43.83 4.46
N LYS A 3 -39.07 -42.93 4.63
CA LYS A 3 -38.94 -41.51 5.05
C LYS A 3 -37.84 -40.76 4.27
N LEU A 4 -38.26 -40.26 3.10
CA LEU A 4 -38.08 -38.89 2.60
C LEU A 4 -37.33 -37.94 3.55
N THR A 5 -35.99 -37.91 3.51
CA THR A 5 -35.21 -36.91 4.28
C THR A 5 -33.86 -36.58 3.64
N VAL A 6 -33.81 -36.25 2.35
CA VAL A 6 -32.56 -35.68 1.75
C VAL A 6 -32.85 -34.45 0.88
N ALA A 7 -34.04 -33.88 0.97
CA ALA A 7 -34.44 -32.71 0.19
C ALA A 7 -34.56 -31.43 1.04
N VAL A 8 -33.69 -31.20 2.04
CA VAL A 8 -33.62 -29.92 2.81
C VAL A 8 -32.21 -29.67 3.37
N PHE A 9 -31.20 -29.67 2.51
CA PHE A 9 -29.94 -28.94 2.73
C PHE A 9 -29.62 -28.23 1.41
N ALA A 10 -30.54 -27.42 0.87
CA ALA A 10 -30.68 -26.04 1.29
C ALA A 10 -29.31 -25.33 1.36
N SER A 11 -28.72 -25.08 0.18
CA SER A 11 -28.49 -23.70 -0.28
C SER A 11 -27.99 -22.70 0.77
N LEU A 12 -26.89 -23.00 1.46
CA LEU A 12 -26.24 -22.01 2.33
C LEU A 12 -24.72 -22.25 2.48
N ALA A 13 -24.05 -22.75 1.43
CA ALA A 13 -22.60 -22.64 1.35
C ALA A 13 -22.27 -21.30 0.70
N THR A 14 -22.39 -20.26 1.52
CA THR A 14 -21.52 -19.09 1.54
C THR A 14 -21.21 -18.47 0.19
N LEU A 15 -22.00 -17.44 -0.13
CA LEU A 15 -21.48 -16.18 -0.65
C LEU A 15 -20.21 -15.82 0.13
N ILE A 16 -19.05 -16.30 -0.32
CA ILE A 16 -17.78 -15.64 -0.06
C ILE A 16 -17.85 -14.41 -0.96
N GLY A 17 -18.62 -13.42 -0.51
CA GLY A 17 -18.56 -12.09 -1.08
C GLY A 17 -17.09 -11.71 -1.09
N ALA A 18 -16.60 -11.34 -2.27
CA ALA A 18 -15.36 -10.61 -2.40
C ALA A 18 -15.55 -9.34 -1.57
N GLN A 19 -15.18 -9.40 -0.29
CA GLN A 19 -15.06 -8.24 0.56
C GLN A 19 -13.87 -7.48 -0.01
N SER A 20 -14.14 -6.65 -1.01
CA SER A 20 -13.26 -5.58 -1.42
C SER A 20 -13.16 -4.65 -0.23
N PHE A 21 -12.33 -4.99 0.75
CA PHE A 21 -11.96 -4.09 1.83
C PHE A 21 -11.23 -2.94 1.14
N ALA A 22 -11.97 -1.88 0.81
CA ALA A 22 -11.36 -0.61 0.48
C ALA A 22 -10.46 -0.26 1.66
N ALA A 23 -9.15 -0.12 1.41
CA ALA A 23 -8.22 0.33 2.42
C ALA A 23 -8.77 1.63 3.02
N SER A 24 -8.70 1.79 4.34
CA SER A 24 -9.10 3.06 4.93
C SER A 24 -8.23 4.18 4.34
N PRO A 25 -8.72 5.42 4.27
CA PRO A 25 -7.93 6.55 3.77
C PRO A 25 -6.54 6.64 4.44
N GLU A 26 -6.45 6.34 5.74
CA GLU A 26 -5.20 6.33 6.50
C GLU A 26 -4.25 5.23 6.05
N GLN A 27 -4.77 4.02 5.80
CA GLN A 27 -3.98 2.91 5.29
C GLN A 27 -3.48 3.19 3.86
N GLU A 28 -4.30 3.85 3.04
CA GLU A 28 -3.90 4.29 1.70
C GLU A 28 -2.81 5.37 1.78
N CYS A 29 -2.94 6.34 2.69
CA CYS A 29 -1.90 7.34 2.95
C CYS A 29 -0.57 6.72 3.36
N GLN A 30 -0.60 5.75 4.28
CA GLN A 30 0.61 5.04 4.70
C GLN A 30 1.26 4.31 3.53
N LYS A 31 0.46 3.64 2.69
CA LYS A 31 0.95 2.95 1.50
C LYS A 31 1.58 3.93 0.49
N LEU A 32 0.97 5.08 0.27
CA LEU A 32 1.51 6.11 -0.62
C LEU A 32 2.83 6.66 -0.10
N LYS A 33 2.94 6.86 1.21
CA LYS A 33 4.21 7.23 1.85
C LYS A 33 5.27 6.15 1.67
N ASP A 34 4.90 4.89 1.86
CA ASP A 34 5.82 3.77 1.65
C ASP A 34 6.29 3.66 0.19
N ASP A 35 5.39 3.80 -0.78
CA ASP A 35 5.71 3.82 -2.22
C ASP A 35 6.69 4.96 -2.56
N HIS A 36 6.48 6.14 -1.96
CA HIS A 36 7.38 7.29 -2.10
C HIS A 36 8.76 6.98 -1.53
N ASP A 37 8.83 6.48 -0.30
CA ASP A 37 10.08 6.17 0.38
C ASP A 37 10.84 5.02 -0.32
N VAL A 38 10.16 4.00 -0.88
CA VAL A 38 10.80 2.94 -1.69
C VAL A 38 11.54 3.53 -2.90
N ILE A 39 10.91 4.48 -3.62
CA ILE A 39 11.54 5.14 -4.77
C ILE A 39 12.80 5.89 -4.30
N TYR A 40 12.73 6.61 -3.19
CA TYR A 40 13.89 7.33 -2.63
C TYR A 40 15.01 6.38 -2.20
N ALA A 41 14.67 5.29 -1.49
CA ALA A 41 15.62 4.27 -1.06
C ALA A 41 16.35 3.67 -2.26
N SER A 42 15.64 3.39 -3.36
CA SER A 42 16.23 2.84 -4.58
C SER A 42 17.28 3.76 -5.23
N LYS A 43 17.25 5.06 -4.92
CA LYS A 43 18.24 6.05 -5.39
C LYS A 43 19.36 6.33 -4.40
N GLY A 44 19.45 5.53 -3.32
CA GLY A 44 20.45 5.68 -2.28
C GLY A 44 20.20 6.87 -1.36
N PHE A 45 18.94 7.29 -1.20
CA PHE A 45 18.59 8.40 -0.31
C PHE A 45 18.87 8.07 1.16
N CYS A 46 19.54 8.98 1.85
CA CYS A 46 19.76 8.92 3.28
C CYS A 46 18.55 9.50 4.03
N PHE A 47 17.69 8.64 4.55
CA PHE A 47 16.53 9.06 5.32
C PHE A 47 16.95 9.78 6.59
N LYS A 48 16.20 10.82 6.99
CA LYS A 48 16.39 11.50 8.28
C LYS A 48 15.38 11.05 9.33
N ASP A 49 14.19 10.72 8.86
CA ASP A 49 13.07 10.23 9.65
C ASP A 49 13.40 8.88 10.32
N PRO A 50 13.14 8.71 11.64
CA PRO A 50 13.42 7.48 12.36
C PRO A 50 12.66 6.26 11.83
N GLU A 51 11.41 6.42 11.41
CA GLU A 51 10.58 5.30 10.92
C GLU A 51 11.09 4.81 9.56
N ALA A 52 11.36 5.74 8.64
CA ALA A 52 11.94 5.41 7.33
C ALA A 52 13.34 4.82 7.47
N LYS A 53 14.18 5.31 8.41
CA LYS A 53 15.47 4.70 8.74
C LYS A 53 15.32 3.27 9.25
N ALA A 54 14.37 3.04 10.17
CA ALA A 54 14.14 1.69 10.71
C ALA A 54 13.65 0.72 9.63
N LYS A 55 12.89 1.21 8.65
CA LYS A 55 12.31 0.40 7.57
C LYS A 55 13.26 0.14 6.39
N PHE A 56 13.95 1.17 5.91
CA PHE A 56 14.78 1.12 4.70
C PHE A 56 16.29 1.07 5.01
N GLY A 57 16.68 1.33 6.26
CA GLY A 57 18.08 1.43 6.66
C GLY A 57 18.75 2.69 6.12
N ASN A 58 19.99 2.92 6.56
CA ASN A 58 20.88 3.97 6.02
C ASN A 58 22.32 3.49 5.85
N ASP A 59 22.59 2.19 6.04
CA ASP A 59 23.96 1.65 6.06
C ASP A 59 24.70 1.84 4.73
N ASN A 60 23.96 1.90 3.61
CA ASN A 60 24.50 2.04 2.26
C ASN A 60 23.90 3.22 1.48
N CYS A 61 23.33 4.21 2.18
CA CYS A 61 22.85 5.42 1.53
C CYS A 61 24.03 6.33 1.15
N TYR A 62 23.90 7.13 0.09
CA TYR A 62 25.00 7.97 -0.41
C TYR A 62 24.55 9.34 -0.93
N THR A 63 23.26 9.67 -0.89
CA THR A 63 22.76 10.96 -1.35
C THR A 63 21.62 11.49 -0.49
N THR A 64 21.51 12.82 -0.41
CA THR A 64 20.33 13.51 0.14
C THR A 64 19.52 14.20 -0.95
N LYS A 65 19.96 14.10 -2.21
CA LYS A 65 19.33 14.70 -3.39
C LYS A 65 19.39 13.71 -4.56
N PRO A 66 18.63 12.61 -4.49
CA PRO A 66 18.57 11.63 -5.56
C PRO A 66 18.07 12.27 -6.86
N LYS A 67 18.62 11.80 -7.99
CA LYS A 67 18.10 12.17 -9.31
C LYS A 67 17.16 11.08 -9.79
N PHE A 68 15.95 11.47 -10.14
CA PHE A 68 14.93 10.57 -10.66
C PHE A 68 14.91 10.62 -12.19
N SER A 69 14.62 9.48 -12.80
CA SER A 69 14.18 9.43 -14.20
C SER A 69 12.82 10.08 -14.35
N GLU A 70 12.43 10.41 -15.58
CA GLU A 70 11.11 10.99 -15.87
C GLU A 70 9.97 10.10 -15.36
N LYS A 71 10.08 8.78 -15.53
CA LYS A 71 9.08 7.82 -15.07
C LYS A 71 8.99 7.75 -13.54
N GLU A 72 10.13 7.79 -12.84
CA GLU A 72 10.16 7.86 -11.38
C GLU A 72 9.53 9.18 -10.89
N GLN A 73 9.85 10.30 -11.55
CA GLN A 73 9.27 11.60 -11.22
C GLN A 73 7.75 11.61 -11.43
N GLN A 74 7.25 11.10 -12.57
CA GLN A 74 5.81 10.96 -12.81
C GLN A 74 5.12 10.13 -11.73
N ARG A 75 5.77 9.06 -11.25
CA ARG A 75 5.22 8.24 -10.17
C ARG A 75 5.18 9.01 -8.85
N LEU A 76 6.23 9.76 -8.52
CA LEU A 76 6.28 10.61 -7.33
C LEU A 76 5.21 11.71 -7.36
N ASP A 77 5.00 12.32 -8.52
CA ASP A 77 3.97 13.35 -8.71
C ASP A 77 2.56 12.76 -8.55
N ALA A 78 2.29 11.59 -9.14
CA ALA A 78 1.01 10.88 -8.96
C ALA A 78 0.76 10.47 -7.49
N ILE A 79 1.80 10.02 -6.78
CA ILE A 79 1.70 9.74 -5.34
C ILE A 79 1.33 11.00 -4.56
N LYS A 80 2.00 12.12 -4.85
CA LYS A 80 1.76 13.40 -4.19
C LYS A 80 0.35 13.93 -4.47
N GLU A 81 -0.13 13.81 -5.70
CA GLU A 81 -1.51 14.17 -6.05
C GLU A 81 -2.51 13.32 -5.28
N ARG A 82 -2.31 12.00 -5.21
CA ARG A 82 -3.18 11.12 -4.45
C ARG A 82 -3.17 11.41 -2.95
N GLN A 83 -2.00 11.71 -2.38
CA GLN A 83 -1.87 12.11 -0.99
C GLN A 83 -2.67 13.39 -0.69
N LYS A 84 -2.69 14.34 -1.64
CA LYS A 84 -3.47 15.57 -1.54
C LYS A 84 -4.97 15.30 -1.62
N GLU A 85 -5.42 14.45 -2.55
CA GLU A 85 -6.84 14.05 -2.67
C GLU A 85 -7.38 13.42 -1.38
N LEU A 86 -6.56 12.56 -0.76
CA LEU A 86 -6.91 11.86 0.48
C LEU A 86 -6.72 12.69 1.74
N ASN A 87 -6.20 13.92 1.63
CA ASN A 87 -5.81 14.77 2.75
C ASN A 87 -4.92 14.03 3.78
N CYS A 88 -3.93 13.29 3.27
CA CYS A 88 -2.94 12.63 4.11
C CYS A 88 -2.24 13.66 5.00
N LYS A 89 -2.16 13.37 6.29
CA LYS A 89 -1.59 14.25 7.32
C LYS A 89 -0.12 13.97 7.56
#